data_AF-A0A0C9TK12-F1
#
_entry.id   AF-A0A0C9TK12-F1
#
_cell.length_a   1.000
_cell.length_b   1.000
_cell.length_c   1.000
_cell.angle_alpha   90.00
_cell.angle_beta   90.00
_cell.angle_gamma   90.00
#
_symmetry.space_group_name_H-M   'P 1'
#
loop_
_entity.id
_entity.type
_entity.pdbx_description
1 polymer ?
#
loop_
_entity_poly.entity_id
_entity_poly.type
_entity_poly.pdbx_seq_one_letter_code
_entity_poly.pdbx_strand_id
1 'polypeptide(L)'
;MLLVWNLQDGVDVYHFTNLPANRFTSIRKLRVKIRTNHPNQVVFDSHGKLAIGGSDNGEVYLWKVDSGERVQTLTHGRETPLKYHYSQSSKHLITSGLSQIHSNKVAIKVWVLTVTKETDVFALFEL
;
A
#
# COMPACT_ATOMS: atom_id res chain seq x y z
N MET A 1 -6.30 4.55 -13.74
CA MET A 1 -6.29 5.26 -12.44
C MET A 1 -4.85 5.49 -12.02
N LEU A 2 -4.59 6.46 -11.16
CA LEU A 2 -3.25 6.82 -10.69
C LEU A 2 -3.26 6.92 -9.16
N LEU A 3 -2.28 6.30 -8.51
CA LEU A 3 -1.99 6.52 -7.09
C LEU A 3 -0.81 7.47 -6.97
N VAL A 4 -0.92 8.43 -6.06
CA VAL A 4 0.14 9.38 -5.75
C VAL A 4 0.34 9.38 -4.25
N TRP A 5 1.57 9.16 -3.79
CA TRP A 5 1.89 9.41 -2.38
C TRP A 5 1.93 10.91 -2.12
N ASN A 6 1.01 11.38 -1.28
CA ASN A 6 0.92 12.73 -0.79
C ASN A 6 1.62 12.85 0.57
N LEU A 7 2.69 13.64 0.59
CA LEU A 7 3.52 13.93 1.76
C LEU A 7 2.76 14.58 2.93
N GLN A 8 1.57 15.11 2.70
CA GLN A 8 0.76 15.76 3.74
C GLN A 8 -0.14 14.77 4.48
N ASP A 9 -0.85 13.89 3.77
CA ASP A 9 -1.93 13.10 4.36
C ASP A 9 -2.05 11.65 3.86
N GLY A 10 -1.19 11.17 2.95
CA GLY A 10 -1.11 9.75 2.62
C GLY A 10 -1.13 9.42 1.15
N VAL A 11 -2.20 8.81 0.63
CA VAL A 11 -2.30 8.41 -0.77
C VAL A 11 -3.49 9.07 -1.44
N ASP A 12 -3.24 9.81 -2.52
CA ASP A 12 -4.29 10.35 -3.37
C ASP A 12 -4.55 9.40 -4.55
N VAL A 13 -5.82 9.19 -4.85
CA VAL A 13 -6.27 8.40 -6.01
C VAL A 13 -6.87 9.34 -7.05
N TYR A 14 -6.40 9.22 -8.28
CA TYR A 14 -6.88 9.99 -9.41
C TYR A 14 -7.45 9.10 -10.51
N HIS A 15 -8.51 9.60 -11.14
CA HIS A 15 -8.99 9.10 -12.43
C HIS A 15 -8.49 10.04 -13.52
N PHE A 16 -7.81 9.48 -14.52
CA PHE A 16 -7.44 10.16 -15.76
C PHE A 16 -8.51 9.95 -16.82
N THR A 17 -9.00 11.04 -17.42
CA THR A 17 -9.96 11.00 -18.53
C THR A 17 -9.39 11.80 -19.69
N ASN A 18 -9.46 11.24 -20.90
CA ASN A 18 -8.82 11.82 -22.11
C ASN A 18 -9.78 12.67 -22.94
N LEU A 19 -11.07 12.66 -22.62
CA LEU A 19 -12.12 13.34 -23.39
C LEU A 19 -13.03 14.12 -22.44
N PRO A 20 -13.37 15.38 -22.75
CA PRO A 20 -12.96 16.19 -23.91
C PRO A 20 -11.57 16.83 -23.78
N ALA A 21 -10.92 16.74 -22.63
CA ALA A 21 -9.54 17.19 -22.39
C ALA A 21 -8.88 16.27 -21.36
N ASN A 22 -7.55 16.14 -21.44
CA ASN A 22 -6.76 15.37 -20.48
C ASN A 22 -6.92 15.97 -19.07
N ARG A 23 -7.71 15.31 -18.22
CA ARG A 23 -7.98 15.77 -16.86
C ARG A 23 -7.73 14.65 -15.85
N PHE A 24 -7.00 14.98 -14.79
CA PHE A 24 -6.97 14.19 -13.58
C PHE A 24 -8.05 14.70 -12.63
N THR A 25 -8.95 13.82 -12.20
CA THR A 25 -9.93 14.11 -11.16
C THR A 25 -9.53 13.35 -9.91
N SER A 26 -9.33 14.04 -8.79
CA SER A 26 -9.14 13.38 -7.49
C SER A 26 -10.44 12.69 -7.11
N ILE A 27 -10.37 11.40 -6.82
CA ILE A 27 -11.55 10.59 -6.47
C ILE A 27 -11.55 10.16 -5.01
N ARG A 28 -10.36 9.97 -4.41
CA ARG A 28 -10.18 9.48 -3.04
C ARG A 28 -8.89 9.98 -2.43
N LYS A 29 -8.91 10.09 -1.10
CA LYS A 29 -7.76 10.30 -0.24
C LYS A 29 -7.70 9.19 0.80
N LEU A 30 -6.71 8.33 0.70
CA LEU A 30 -6.47 7.22 1.62
C LEU A 30 -5.49 7.70 2.69
N ARG A 31 -6.06 8.18 3.80
CA ARG A 31 -5.27 8.87 4.81
C ARG A 31 -4.38 7.91 5.60
N VAL A 32 -3.15 8.33 5.85
CA VAL A 32 -2.21 7.66 6.77
C VAL A 32 -1.54 8.67 7.69
N LYS A 33 -1.08 8.19 8.84
CA LYS A 33 -0.29 8.99 9.75
C LYS A 33 1.16 8.97 9.28
N ILE A 34 1.65 10.10 8.78
CA ILE A 34 3.03 10.28 8.31
C ILE A 34 3.90 10.73 9.48
N ARG A 35 5.08 10.12 9.68
CA ARG A 35 6.00 10.47 10.78
C ARG A 35 7.24 11.23 10.32
N THR A 36 7.92 10.74 9.29
CA THR A 36 9.21 11.26 8.82
C THR A 36 9.14 11.83 7.40
N ASN A 37 7.95 11.82 6.80
CA ASN A 37 7.66 12.48 5.52
C ASN A 37 8.56 12.01 4.36
N HIS A 38 8.74 10.69 4.27
CA HIS A 38 9.40 10.09 3.12
C HIS A 38 8.38 9.64 2.07
N PRO A 39 8.69 9.82 0.78
CA PRO A 39 7.86 9.28 -0.29
C PRO A 39 7.87 7.75 -0.23
N ASN A 40 6.68 7.15 -0.15
CA ASN A 40 6.52 5.71 -0.19
C ASN A 40 5.98 5.25 -1.53
N GLN A 41 6.33 4.02 -1.89
CA GLN A 41 5.75 3.36 -3.05
C GLN A 41 4.29 3.00 -2.77
N VAL A 42 3.42 3.27 -3.74
CA VAL A 42 2.01 2.92 -3.73
C VAL A 42 1.66 2.20 -5.01
N VAL A 43 0.91 1.10 -4.92
CA VAL A 43 0.58 0.25 -6.06
C VAL A 43 -0.88 -0.19 -6.01
N PHE A 44 -1.47 -0.41 -7.18
CA PHE A 44 -2.75 -1.10 -7.28
C PHE A 44 -2.54 -2.61 -7.25
N ASP A 45 -3.54 -3.39 -6.86
CA ASP A 45 -3.55 -4.82 -7.18
C ASP A 45 -3.75 -5.07 -8.69
N SER A 46 -3.69 -6.33 -9.14
CA SER A 46 -3.75 -6.67 -10.57
C SER A 46 -5.10 -6.35 -11.21
N HIS A 47 -6.11 -6.06 -10.38
CA HIS A 47 -7.46 -5.73 -10.81
C HIS A 47 -7.83 -4.26 -10.57
N GLY A 48 -6.95 -3.44 -9.96
CA GLY A 48 -7.25 -2.04 -9.63
C GLY A 48 -8.27 -1.83 -8.51
N LYS A 49 -8.66 -2.89 -7.80
CA LYS A 49 -9.65 -2.87 -6.71
C LYS A 49 -9.03 -2.51 -5.37
N LEU A 50 -7.74 -2.82 -5.19
CA LEU A 50 -7.01 -2.50 -3.98
C LEU A 50 -5.90 -1.49 -4.27
N ALA A 51 -5.72 -0.56 -3.35
CA ALA A 51 -4.52 0.24 -3.23
C ALA A 51 -3.69 -0.30 -2.06
N ILE A 52 -2.38 -0.37 -2.26
CA ILE A 52 -1.43 -0.87 -1.27
C ILE A 52 -0.33 0.16 -1.10
N GLY A 53 -0.02 0.50 0.14
CA GLY A 53 0.99 1.50 0.46
C GLY A 53 1.68 1.19 1.78
N GLY A 54 2.98 1.45 1.82
CA GLY A 54 3.77 1.39 3.04
C GLY A 54 3.78 2.71 3.80
N SER A 55 4.17 2.65 5.07
CA SER A 55 4.34 3.80 5.94
C SER A 55 5.63 3.72 6.73
N ASP A 56 6.22 4.89 6.97
CA ASP A 56 7.43 5.10 7.75
C ASP A 56 7.31 4.70 9.24
N ASN A 57 6.18 4.14 9.67
CA ASN A 57 5.90 3.73 11.04
C ASN A 57 5.93 2.21 11.28
N GLY A 58 6.31 1.41 10.30
CA GLY A 58 6.27 -0.06 10.42
C GLY A 58 5.05 -0.72 9.76
N GLU A 59 4.17 0.04 9.10
CA GLU A 59 2.89 -0.48 8.62
C GLU A 59 2.77 -0.52 7.10
N VAL A 60 2.13 -1.57 6.60
CA VAL A 60 1.59 -1.66 5.24
C VAL A 60 0.07 -1.59 5.34
N TYR A 61 -0.56 -0.82 4.47
CA TYR A 61 -2.00 -0.68 4.45
C TYR A 61 -2.57 -1.16 3.13
N LEU A 62 -3.73 -1.80 3.21
CA LEU A 62 -4.53 -2.22 2.08
C LEU A 62 -5.88 -1.49 2.14
N TRP A 63 -6.25 -0.86 1.04
CA TRP A 63 -7.52 -0.15 0.91
C TRP A 63 -8.31 -0.65 -0.28
N LYS A 64 -9.63 -0.76 -0.12
CA LYS A 64 -10.54 -0.82 -1.26
C LYS A 64 -10.56 0.54 -1.96
N VAL A 65 -10.28 0.54 -3.25
CA VAL A 65 -10.20 1.76 -4.07
C VAL A 65 -11.56 2.43 -4.17
N ASP A 66 -12.62 1.64 -4.36
CA ASP A 66 -13.98 2.15 -4.56
C ASP A 66 -14.55 2.79 -3.28
N SER A 67 -14.44 2.10 -2.14
CA SER A 67 -14.99 2.61 -0.87
C SER A 67 -14.02 3.52 -0.12
N GLY A 68 -12.72 3.44 -0.39
CA GLY A 68 -11.67 4.05 0.45
C GLY A 68 -11.49 3.36 1.81
N GLU A 69 -12.21 2.27 2.04
CA GLU A 69 -12.15 1.50 3.28
C GLU A 69 -10.77 0.85 3.42
N ARG A 70 -10.12 1.05 4.56
CA ARG A 70 -8.92 0.30 4.92
C ARG A 70 -9.34 -1.10 5.35
N VAL A 71 -9.07 -2.09 4.51
CA VAL A 71 -9.45 -3.48 4.77
C VAL A 71 -8.42 -4.21 5.62
N GLN A 72 -7.16 -3.75 5.61
CA GLN A 72 -6.10 -4.39 6.39
C GLN A 72 -4.95 -3.43 6.72
N THR A 73 -4.29 -3.72 7.84
CA THR A 73 -2.99 -3.14 8.23
C THR A 73 -2.06 -4.29 8.60
N LEU A 74 -0.90 -4.36 7.96
CA LEU A 74 0.15 -5.33 8.26
C LEU A 74 1.26 -4.62 9.01
N THR A 75 1.53 -5.04 10.23
CA THR A 75 2.54 -4.41 11.09
C THR A 75 3.82 -5.22 11.08
N HIS A 76 4.90 -4.59 10.65
CA HIS A 76 6.24 -5.19 10.61
C HIS A 76 6.96 -5.15 11.97
N GLY A 77 6.56 -4.23 12.85
CA GLY A 77 7.12 -4.07 14.20
C GLY A 77 7.07 -2.63 14.66
N ARG A 78 7.01 -2.40 15.98
CA ARG A 78 6.94 -1.07 16.57
C ARG A 78 8.35 -0.43 16.59
N GLU A 79 8.49 0.72 15.93
CA GLU A 79 9.23 1.92 16.39
C GLU A 79 10.28 2.57 15.47
N THR A 80 10.81 1.94 14.41
CA THR A 80 11.85 2.58 13.58
C THR A 80 11.36 2.98 12.19
N PRO A 81 11.88 4.07 11.58
CA PRO A 81 11.50 4.47 10.23
C PRO A 81 12.00 3.46 9.21
N LEU A 82 11.10 2.83 8.47
CA LEU A 82 11.43 1.70 7.59
C LEU A 82 11.41 2.12 6.11
N LYS A 83 12.21 1.42 5.30
CA LYS A 83 12.09 1.40 3.84
C LYS A 83 11.39 0.10 3.42
N TYR A 84 10.40 0.19 2.54
CA TYR A 84 9.67 -0.96 2.01
C TYR A 84 9.83 -1.05 0.50
N HIS A 85 9.77 -2.27 -0.01
CA HIS A 85 9.67 -2.54 -1.43
C HIS A 85 8.54 -3.54 -1.67
N TYR A 86 7.74 -3.26 -2.69
CA TYR A 86 6.61 -4.09 -3.09
C TYR A 86 6.84 -4.61 -4.51
N SER A 87 6.48 -5.86 -4.76
CA SER A 87 6.49 -6.47 -6.09
C SER A 87 5.15 -7.15 -6.36
N GLN A 88 4.67 -7.01 -7.59
CA GLN A 88 3.35 -7.47 -7.98
C GLN A 88 3.46 -8.40 -9.18
N SER A 89 2.74 -9.52 -9.11
CA SER A 89 2.45 -10.40 -10.23
C SER A 89 0.93 -10.36 -10.53
N SER A 90 0.52 -10.94 -11.66
CA SER A 90 -0.89 -10.98 -12.08
C SER A 90 -1.83 -11.68 -11.09
N LYS A 91 -1.30 -12.51 -10.19
CA LYS A 91 -2.07 -13.36 -9.26
C LYS A 91 -1.72 -13.14 -7.78
N HIS A 92 -0.48 -12.74 -7.50
CA HIS A 92 0.04 -12.57 -6.15
C HIS A 92 0.70 -11.22 -6.00
N LEU A 93 0.51 -10.61 -4.85
CA LEU A 93 1.24 -9.41 -4.46
C LEU A 93 2.15 -9.74 -3.28
N ILE A 94 3.43 -9.35 -3.42
CA ILE A 94 4.48 -9.60 -2.45
C ILE A 94 4.87 -8.26 -1.85
N THR A 95 4.73 -8.16 -0.53
CA THR A 95 5.16 -6.99 0.23
C THR A 95 6.38 -7.37 1.04
N SER A 96 7.41 -6.52 1.06
CA SER A 96 8.61 -6.74 1.89
C SER A 96 8.95 -5.49 2.68
N GLY A 97 9.17 -5.67 3.98
CA GLY A 97 9.61 -4.61 4.89
C GLY A 97 10.88 -5.02 5.61
N LEU A 98 11.76 -4.07 5.91
CA LEU A 98 12.93 -4.27 6.77
C LEU A 98 12.68 -3.56 8.10
N SER A 99 12.82 -4.23 9.25
CA SER A 99 12.77 -3.57 10.55
C SER A 99 14.10 -3.73 11.28
N GLN A 100 14.60 -2.63 11.84
CA GLN A 100 15.66 -2.66 12.84
C GLN A 100 14.97 -2.69 14.21
N ILE A 101 14.96 -3.88 14.81
CA ILE A 101 14.51 -4.06 16.20
C ILE A 101 15.63 -3.50 17.10
N HIS A 102 15.31 -3.05 18.31
CA HIS A 102 16.32 -2.58 19.29
C HIS A 102 17.35 -3.65 19.73
N SER A 103 17.27 -4.86 19.16
CA SER A 103 18.34 -5.85 19.14
C SER A 103 18.89 -5.91 17.72
N ASN A 104 20.20 -6.05 17.49
CA ASN A 104 20.89 -6.18 16.18
C ASN A 104 20.33 -7.20 15.15
N LYS A 105 19.14 -7.75 15.37
CA LYS A 105 18.32 -8.52 14.44
C LYS A 105 17.61 -7.59 13.46
N VAL A 106 18.11 -7.64 12.23
CA VAL A 106 17.41 -7.15 11.06
C VAL A 106 16.43 -8.24 10.62
N ALA A 107 15.14 -7.91 10.51
CA ALA A 107 14.12 -8.84 10.03
C ALA A 107 13.48 -8.32 8.74
N ILE A 108 13.38 -9.20 7.74
CA ILE A 108 12.54 -9.00 6.57
C ILE A 108 11.28 -9.82 6.79
N LYS A 109 10.12 -9.17 6.77
CA LYS A 109 8.84 -9.89 6.66
C LYS A 109 8.39 -9.80 5.23
N VAL A 110 7.95 -10.94 4.72
CA VAL A 110 7.36 -11.05 3.41
C VAL A 110 5.92 -11.48 3.60
N TRP A 111 5.01 -10.71 3.02
CA TRP A 111 3.61 -11.09 2.97
C TRP A 111 3.17 -11.34 1.55
N VAL A 112 2.46 -12.45 1.36
CA VAL A 112 1.84 -12.83 0.09
C VAL A 112 0.34 -12.64 0.19
N LEU A 113 -0.21 -11.82 -0.71
CA LEU A 113 -1.65 -11.66 -0.90
C LEU A 113 -2.06 -12.40 -2.17
N THR A 114 -3.02 -13.32 -2.07
CA THR A 114 -3.67 -13.92 -3.25
C THR A 114 -4.99 -13.21 -3.49
N VAL A 115 -5.16 -12.64 -4.68
CA VAL A 115 -6.41 -11.99 -5.08
C VAL A 115 -7.13 -12.91 -6.05
N THR A 116 -8.36 -13.32 -5.73
CA THR A 116 -9.19 -14.16 -6.60
C THR A 116 -10.28 -13.34 -7.28
N LYS A 117 -10.69 -13.77 -8.47
CA LYS A 117 -11.62 -13.02 -9.33
C LYS A 117 -13.04 -12.90 -8.73
N GLU A 118 -13.43 -13.85 -7.88
CA GLU A 118 -14.82 -14.03 -7.41
C GLU A 118 -15.06 -13.57 -5.97
N THR A 119 -14.00 -13.36 -5.19
CA THR A 119 -14.17 -12.93 -3.80
C THR A 119 -12.90 -12.20 -3.36
N ASP A 120 -13.08 -11.09 -2.63
CA ASP A 120 -12.06 -10.36 -1.88
C ASP A 120 -11.51 -11.25 -0.72
N VAL A 121 -11.19 -12.51 -0.99
CA VAL A 121 -10.66 -13.46 0.00
C VAL A 121 -9.16 -13.24 0.07
N PHE A 122 -8.74 -12.69 1.20
CA PHE A 122 -7.35 -12.36 1.48
C PHE A 122 -6.73 -13.46 2.34
N ALA A 123 -6.07 -14.43 1.69
CA ALA A 123 -5.17 -15.34 2.41
C ALA A 123 -3.79 -14.69 2.50
N LEU A 124 -3.34 -14.41 3.73
CA LEU A 124 -2.05 -13.80 4.03
C LEU A 124 -1.15 -14.81 4.73
N PHE A 125 0.07 -14.94 4.22
CA PHE A 125 1.12 -15.74 4.86
C PHE A 125 2.30 -14.83 5.17
N GLU A 126 2.78 -14.90 6.42
CA GLU A 126 4.10 -14.39 6.81
C GLU A 126 5.10 -15.53 6.62
N LEU A 127 6.16 -15.27 5.85
CA LEU A 127 7.27 -16.20 5.60
C LEU A 127 8.44 -15.96 6.55
#